data_AF-A0A927SCX6-F1
#
_entry.id   AF-A0A927SCX6-F1
#
_cell.length_a   1.000
_cell.length_b   1.000
_cell.length_c   1.000
_cell.angle_alpha   90.00
_cell.angle_beta   90.00
_cell.angle_gamma   90.00
#
_symmetry.space_group_name_H-M   'P 1'
#
loop_
_entity.id
_entity.type
_entity.pdbx_description
1 polymer ?
#
loop_
_entity_poly.entity_id
_entity_poly.type
_entity_poly.pdbx_seq_one_letter_code
_entity_poly.pdbx_strand_id
1 'polypeptide(L)'
;YTDVGVLLKLNFTETEMTFEARGAKIIRGEERIDLCPLPDVFENIPADEYELLAPLSAKAFVEEDKRKMIYLEKDRFLNATEDVWNGYFFSEEPDGYFKGAHMDFSIIVPYSELAEKGEWKKSRLEKVKNYILRQLD
;
A
#
# COMPACT_ATOMS: atom_id res chain seq x y z
N TYR A 1 15.60 -9.33 0.87
CA TYR A 1 15.50 -10.38 -0.15
C TYR A 1 14.06 -10.88 -0.17
N THR A 2 13.42 -10.89 -1.34
CA THR A 2 12.01 -11.26 -1.45
C THR A 2 11.89 -12.78 -1.63
N ASP A 3 11.37 -13.45 -0.60
CA ASP A 3 11.15 -14.90 -0.60
C ASP A 3 9.68 -15.27 -0.82
N VAL A 4 8.77 -14.30 -0.74
CA VAL A 4 7.32 -14.46 -0.96
C VAL A 4 6.89 -13.56 -2.12
N GLY A 5 6.09 -14.09 -3.03
CA GLY A 5 5.55 -13.37 -4.17
C GLY A 5 4.13 -13.81 -4.51
N VAL A 6 3.59 -13.24 -5.58
CA VAL A 6 2.27 -13.54 -6.11
C VAL A 6 2.40 -13.96 -7.57
N LEU A 7 1.80 -15.09 -7.91
CA LEU A 7 1.59 -15.53 -9.27
C LEU A 7 0.18 -15.12 -9.70
N LEU A 8 0.10 -14.33 -10.77
CA LEU A 8 -1.15 -13.93 -11.41
C LEU A 8 -1.39 -14.79 -12.65
N LYS A 9 -2.47 -15.54 -12.63
CA LYS A 9 -3.00 -16.22 -13.82
C LYS A 9 -4.09 -15.36 -14.41
N LEU A 10 -3.81 -14.76 -15.55
CA LEU A 10 -4.78 -13.97 -16.31
C LEU A 10 -5.60 -14.90 -17.20
N ASN A 11 -6.92 -14.79 -17.14
CA ASN A 11 -7.85 -15.52 -18.00
C ASN A 11 -8.54 -14.50 -18.91
N PHE A 12 -8.38 -14.69 -20.22
CA PHE A 12 -8.93 -13.80 -21.23
C PHE A 12 -9.96 -14.54 -22.10
N THR A 13 -11.06 -13.87 -22.41
CA THR A 13 -11.96 -14.20 -23.51
C THR A 13 -12.07 -12.98 -24.44
N GLU A 14 -12.81 -13.09 -25.55
CA GLU A 14 -13.04 -11.94 -26.43
C GLU A 14 -13.77 -10.77 -25.74
N THR A 15 -14.51 -11.04 -24.66
CA THR A 15 -15.38 -10.08 -23.99
C THR A 15 -15.07 -9.83 -22.53
N GLU A 16 -14.17 -10.61 -21.92
CA GLU A 16 -13.94 -10.57 -20.48
C GLU A 16 -12.46 -10.82 -20.13
N MET A 17 -11.98 -10.11 -19.10
CA MET A 17 -10.70 -10.35 -18.46
C MET A 17 -10.94 -10.65 -16.97
N THR A 18 -10.52 -11.83 -16.53
CA THR A 18 -10.48 -12.19 -15.10
C THR A 18 -9.07 -12.59 -14.70
N PHE A 19 -8.79 -12.64 -13.40
CA PHE A 19 -7.52 -13.16 -12.91
C PHE A 19 -7.70 -14.04 -11.67
N GLU A 20 -6.75 -14.92 -11.48
CA GLU A 20 -6.60 -15.78 -10.32
C GLU A 20 -5.22 -15.54 -9.71
N ALA A 21 -5.18 -15.12 -8.45
CA ALA A 21 -3.94 -14.90 -7.72
C ALA A 21 -3.59 -16.11 -6.85
N ARG A 22 -2.29 -16.44 -6.79
CA ARG A 22 -1.71 -17.51 -5.97
C ARG A 22 -0.48 -17.00 -5.25
N GLY A 23 -0.37 -17.26 -3.95
CA GLY A 23 0.86 -16.99 -3.21
C GLY A 23 1.96 -17.98 -3.65
N ALA A 24 3.18 -17.47 -3.80
CA ALA A 24 4.34 -18.27 -4.15
C ALA A 24 5.50 -17.97 -3.19
N LYS A 25 6.29 -18.99 -2.87
CA LYS A 25 7.50 -18.86 -2.04
C LYS A 25 8.71 -19.43 -2.78
N ILE A 26 9.79 -18.66 -2.85
CA ILE A 26 11.04 -19.07 -3.50
C ILE A 26 11.93 -19.78 -2.47
N ILE A 27 12.19 -21.07 -2.66
CA ILE A 27 13.12 -21.86 -1.87
C ILE A 27 14.46 -21.90 -2.61
N ARG A 28 15.29 -20.87 -2.37
CA ARG A 28 16.51 -20.62 -3.15
C ARG A 28 17.53 -21.76 -3.10
N GLY A 29 17.71 -22.38 -1.93
CA GLY A 29 18.67 -23.48 -1.77
C GLY A 29 18.33 -24.72 -2.59
N GLU A 30 17.04 -24.93 -2.86
CA GLU A 30 16.53 -26.06 -3.66
C GLU A 30 16.11 -25.62 -5.07
N GLU A 31 16.30 -24.34 -5.42
CA GLU A 31 15.82 -23.71 -6.67
C GLU A 31 14.35 -24.03 -7.01
N ARG A 32 13.50 -24.10 -5.98
CA ARG A 32 12.09 -24.50 -6.08
C ARG A 32 11.14 -23.34 -5.79
N ILE A 33 9.98 -23.35 -6.43
CA ILE A 33 8.85 -22.47 -6.10
C ILE A 33 7.74 -23.31 -5.47
N ASP A 34 7.37 -22.98 -4.24
CA ASP A 34 6.26 -23.60 -3.52
C ASP A 34 5.03 -22.69 -3.52
N LEU A 35 3.85 -23.28 -3.47
CA LEU A 35 2.62 -22.54 -3.18
C LEU A 35 2.62 -22.11 -1.72
N CYS A 36 2.19 -20.89 -1.45
CA CYS A 36 1.95 -20.39 -0.10
C CYS A 36 0.59 -19.68 -0.02
N PRO A 37 0.08 -19.40 1.20
CA PRO A 37 -1.09 -18.56 1.36
C PRO A 37 -0.90 -17.23 0.62
N LEU A 38 -1.91 -16.85 -0.17
CA LEU A 38 -1.97 -15.54 -0.81
C LEU A 38 -2.19 -14.50 0.29
N PRO A 39 -1.40 -13.40 0.35
CA PRO A 39 -1.68 -12.33 1.29
C PRO A 39 -3.07 -11.74 1.00
N ASP A 40 -3.80 -11.41 2.06
CA ASP A 40 -5.21 -11.01 1.99
C ASP A 40 -5.45 -9.85 1.00
N VAL A 41 -4.49 -8.93 0.86
CA VAL A 41 -4.56 -7.76 -0.04
C VAL A 41 -4.56 -8.10 -1.54
N PHE A 42 -4.15 -9.31 -1.92
CA PHE A 42 -4.05 -9.74 -3.32
C PHE A 42 -5.29 -10.51 -3.81
N GLU A 43 -6.37 -10.54 -3.03
CA GLU A 43 -7.66 -10.99 -3.55
C GLU A 43 -8.21 -10.02 -4.61
N ASN A 44 -9.19 -10.45 -5.39
CA ASN A 44 -9.83 -9.57 -6.37
C ASN A 44 -10.61 -8.46 -5.63
N ILE A 45 -10.20 -7.21 -5.79
CA ILE A 45 -10.85 -6.02 -5.22
C ILE A 45 -11.63 -5.32 -6.35
N PRO A 46 -12.95 -5.49 -6.45
CA PRO A 46 -13.74 -4.82 -7.47
C PRO A 46 -13.79 -3.30 -7.22
N ALA A 47 -14.16 -2.53 -8.26
CA ALA A 47 -14.07 -1.07 -8.22
C ALA A 47 -14.86 -0.43 -7.06
N ASP A 48 -16.05 -0.94 -6.73
CA ASP A 48 -16.87 -0.46 -5.61
C ASP A 48 -16.17 -0.64 -4.26
N GLU A 49 -15.53 -1.79 -4.05
CA GLU A 49 -14.74 -2.05 -2.83
C GLU A 49 -13.44 -1.24 -2.81
N TYR A 50 -12.81 -1.04 -3.98
CA TYR A 50 -11.62 -0.22 -4.10
C TYR A 50 -11.89 1.22 -3.63
N GLU A 51 -12.96 1.84 -4.10
CA GLU A 51 -13.34 3.21 -3.70
C GLU A 51 -13.57 3.33 -2.19
N LEU A 52 -14.14 2.31 -1.55
CA LEU A 52 -14.35 2.29 -0.10
C LEU A 52 -13.03 2.17 0.67
N LEU A 53 -12.09 1.35 0.19
CA LEU A 53 -10.87 0.99 0.91
C LEU A 53 -9.67 1.90 0.58
N ALA A 54 -9.65 2.54 -0.58
CA ALA A 54 -8.52 3.32 -1.06
C ALA A 54 -8.08 4.45 -0.10
N PRO A 55 -8.98 5.21 0.56
CA PRO A 55 -8.57 6.17 1.59
C PRO A 55 -7.85 5.54 2.78
N LEU A 56 -8.33 4.37 3.25
CA LEU A 56 -7.70 3.64 4.36
C LEU A 56 -6.32 3.11 3.95
N SER A 57 -6.19 2.61 2.72
CA SER A 57 -4.91 2.19 2.15
C SER A 57 -3.92 3.36 2.02
N ALA A 58 -4.39 4.54 1.59
CA ALA A 58 -3.58 5.75 1.53
C ALA A 58 -3.08 6.16 2.93
N LYS A 59 -3.92 6.04 3.96
CA LYS A 59 -3.51 6.26 5.35
C LYS A 59 -2.42 5.29 5.80
N ALA A 60 -2.58 4.00 5.52
CA ALA A 60 -1.54 3.00 5.83
C ALA A 60 -0.22 3.31 5.12
N PHE A 61 -0.28 3.76 3.87
CA PHE A 61 0.90 4.17 3.12
C PHE A 61 1.61 5.39 3.73
N VAL A 62 0.85 6.45 4.09
CA VAL A 62 1.42 7.65 4.72
C VAL A 62 2.09 7.31 6.06
N GLU A 63 1.47 6.45 6.88
CA GLU A 63 2.06 6.04 8.15
C GLU A 63 3.32 5.16 7.98
N GLU A 64 3.37 4.30 6.96
CA GLU A 64 4.60 3.57 6.62
C GLU A 64 5.71 4.53 6.20
N ASP A 65 5.38 5.52 5.38
CA ASP A 65 6.35 6.51 4.92
C ASP A 65 6.91 7.34 6.08
N LYS A 66 6.05 7.73 7.04
CA LYS A 66 6.50 8.35 8.30
C LYS A 66 7.45 7.45 9.08
N ARG A 67 7.12 6.16 9.26
CA ARG A 67 7.99 5.18 9.95
C ARG A 67 9.34 5.04 9.25
N LYS A 68 9.34 5.01 7.91
CA LYS A 68 10.55 4.99 7.09
C LYS A 68 11.39 6.26 7.32
N MET A 69 10.79 7.44 7.29
CA MET A 69 11.52 8.70 7.51
C MET A 69 12.04 8.85 8.95
N ILE A 70 11.31 8.37 9.95
CA ILE A 70 11.80 8.28 11.34
C ILE A 70 13.02 7.35 11.44
N TYR A 71 13.04 6.26 10.67
CA TYR A 71 14.18 5.36 10.64
C TYR A 71 15.40 5.97 9.93
N LEU A 72 15.19 6.61 8.77
CA LEU A 72 16.26 7.18 7.94
C LEU A 72 16.85 8.48 8.51
N GLU A 73 15.99 9.37 9.01
CA GLU A 73 16.32 10.73 9.47
C GLU A 73 15.76 10.96 10.89
N LYS A 74 16.15 10.08 11.82
CA LYS A 74 15.63 10.05 13.19
C LYS A 74 15.67 11.40 13.92
N ASP A 75 16.77 12.13 13.81
CA ASP A 75 16.95 13.42 14.50
C ASP A 75 15.95 14.49 14.03
N ARG A 76 15.50 14.38 12.78
CA ARG A 76 14.53 15.29 12.18
C ARG A 76 13.09 14.86 12.44
N PHE A 77 12.78 13.56 12.31
CA PHE A 77 11.39 13.09 12.26
C PHE A 77 10.85 12.42 13.54
N LEU A 78 11.70 11.94 14.46
CA LEU A 78 11.24 11.17 15.62
C LEU A 78 10.21 11.91 16.49
N ASN A 79 10.41 13.22 16.67
CA ASN A 79 9.51 14.11 17.42
C ASN A 79 9.08 15.30 16.55
N ALA A 80 8.97 15.11 15.23
CA ALA A 80 8.61 16.16 14.30
C ALA A 80 7.21 16.72 14.60
N THR A 81 7.08 18.04 14.47
CA THR A 81 5.78 18.71 14.47
C THR A 81 5.06 18.50 13.14
N GLU A 82 3.78 18.83 13.10
CA GLU A 82 2.99 18.81 11.86
C GLU A 82 3.61 19.69 10.77
N ASP A 83 4.15 20.86 11.12
CA ASP A 83 4.84 21.75 10.18
C ASP A 83 6.05 21.08 9.51
N VAL A 84 6.82 20.27 10.27
CA VAL A 84 7.97 19.53 9.73
C VAL A 84 7.51 18.44 8.76
N TRP A 85 6.43 17.72 9.10
CA TRP A 85 5.83 16.73 8.21
C TRP A 85 5.24 17.37 6.95
N ASN A 86 4.55 18.50 7.08
CA ASN A 86 4.00 19.25 5.96
C ASN A 86 5.11 19.76 5.04
N GLY A 87 6.20 20.28 5.61
CA GLY A 87 7.38 20.68 4.84
C GLY A 87 8.02 19.53 4.07
N TYR A 88 7.92 18.30 4.56
CA TYR A 88 8.37 17.10 3.86
C TYR A 88 7.38 16.65 2.77
N PHE A 89 6.12 16.42 3.12
CA PHE A 89 5.11 15.88 2.21
C PHE A 89 4.74 16.83 1.06
N PHE A 90 4.80 18.13 1.30
CA PHE A 90 4.44 19.15 0.31
C PHE A 90 5.67 19.90 -0.20
N SER A 91 6.87 19.34 -0.03
CA SER A 91 8.10 19.92 -0.59
C SER A 91 8.04 19.98 -2.11
N GLU A 92 8.36 21.14 -2.68
CA GLU A 92 8.61 21.28 -4.12
C GLU A 92 10.07 20.96 -4.50
N GLU A 93 10.95 20.80 -3.50
CA GLU A 93 12.34 20.43 -3.71
C GLU A 93 12.45 18.91 -3.91
N PRO A 94 12.99 18.46 -5.05
CA PRO A 94 13.19 17.03 -5.26
C PRO A 94 14.31 16.51 -4.35
N ASP A 95 14.02 15.50 -3.54
CA ASP A 95 14.99 14.73 -2.74
C ASP A 95 15.89 13.86 -3.65
N GLY A 96 16.55 14.47 -4.64
CA GLY A 96 17.49 13.83 -5.55
C GLY A 96 16.88 13.13 -6.78
N TYR A 97 15.56 13.19 -7.00
CA TYR A 97 14.91 12.62 -8.20
C TYR A 97 14.31 13.69 -9.12
N PHE A 98 13.99 13.32 -10.37
CA PHE A 98 13.46 14.28 -11.35
C PHE A 98 12.01 14.70 -11.00
N LYS A 99 11.64 15.94 -11.35
CA LYS A 99 10.26 16.47 -11.23
C LYS A 99 9.26 15.50 -11.87
N GLY A 100 8.31 14.99 -11.09
CA GLY A 100 7.29 14.02 -11.53
C GLY A 100 7.66 12.54 -11.39
N ALA A 101 8.85 12.20 -10.87
CA ALA A 101 9.24 10.82 -10.57
C ALA A 101 8.80 10.34 -9.18
N HIS A 102 8.43 11.27 -8.29
CA HIS A 102 7.96 10.96 -6.95
C HIS A 102 6.46 10.74 -6.88
N MET A 103 6.06 9.94 -5.90
CA MET A 103 4.67 9.82 -5.52
C MET A 103 4.18 11.16 -4.98
N ASP A 104 3.03 11.62 -5.46
CA ASP A 104 2.52 12.94 -5.16
C ASP A 104 1.78 12.96 -3.81
N PHE A 105 2.53 13.22 -2.74
CA PHE A 105 1.98 13.35 -1.40
C PHE A 105 1.01 14.53 -1.27
N SER A 106 1.03 15.51 -2.19
CA SER A 106 0.02 16.57 -2.23
C SER A 106 -1.39 16.05 -2.54
N ILE A 107 -1.48 14.89 -3.19
CA ILE A 107 -2.74 14.17 -3.45
C ILE A 107 -2.99 13.13 -2.37
N ILE A 108 -1.97 12.36 -2.00
CA ILE A 108 -2.14 11.19 -1.12
C ILE A 108 -2.45 11.59 0.32
N VAL A 109 -1.80 12.62 0.86
CA VAL A 109 -2.03 13.04 2.25
C VAL A 109 -3.50 13.50 2.44
N PRO A 110 -4.05 14.44 1.65
CA PRO A 110 -5.46 14.79 1.77
C PRO A 110 -6.42 13.61 1.53
N TYR A 111 -6.07 12.71 0.60
CA TYR A 111 -6.89 11.53 0.34
C TYR A 111 -6.91 10.55 1.52
N SER A 112 -5.78 10.42 2.24
CA SER A 112 -5.67 9.58 3.43
C SER A 112 -6.56 10.05 4.59
N GLU A 113 -6.76 11.36 4.73
CA GLU A 113 -7.61 11.94 5.78
C GLU A 113 -9.08 11.55 5.61
N LEU A 114 -9.51 11.20 4.39
CA LEU A 114 -10.86 10.70 4.14
C LEU A 114 -11.13 9.37 4.86
N ALA A 115 -10.09 8.63 5.28
CA ALA A 115 -10.24 7.43 6.09
C ALA A 115 -10.93 7.71 7.44
N GLU A 116 -10.81 8.92 7.99
CA GLU A 116 -11.46 9.32 9.25
C GLU A 116 -12.99 9.34 9.13
N LYS A 117 -13.53 9.52 7.93
CA LYS A 117 -14.98 9.47 7.67
C LYS A 117 -15.55 8.06 7.86
N GLY A 118 -14.70 7.03 7.88
CA GLY A 118 -15.10 5.66 8.20
C GLY A 118 -15.87 4.93 7.09
N GLU A 119 -15.88 5.45 5.86
CA GLU A 119 -16.58 4.81 4.73
C GLU A 119 -16.07 3.39 4.44
N TRP A 120 -14.77 3.16 4.63
CA TRP A 120 -14.13 1.84 4.55
C TRP A 120 -14.77 0.76 5.43
N LYS A 121 -15.49 1.15 6.50
CA LYS A 121 -16.21 0.20 7.36
C LYS A 121 -17.35 -0.52 6.63
N LYS A 122 -17.87 0.08 5.55
CA LYS A 122 -18.93 -0.48 4.70
C LYS A 122 -18.42 -1.57 3.74
N SER A 123 -17.10 -1.67 3.55
CA SER A 123 -16.50 -2.69 2.70
C SER A 123 -16.80 -4.10 3.21
N ARG A 124 -17.16 -5.00 2.29
CA ARG A 124 -17.43 -6.42 2.57
C ARG A 124 -16.14 -7.27 2.60
N LEU A 125 -15.01 -6.71 2.18
CA LEU A 125 -13.72 -7.39 2.14
C LEU A 125 -13.03 -7.33 3.50
N GLU A 126 -13.57 -8.06 4.48
CA GLU A 126 -13.07 -8.07 5.87
C GLU A 126 -11.58 -8.42 5.96
N LYS A 127 -11.09 -9.35 5.13
CA LYS A 127 -9.70 -9.77 5.15
C LYS A 127 -8.75 -8.66 4.68
N VAL A 128 -9.07 -8.01 3.56
CA VAL A 128 -8.30 -6.87 3.04
C VAL A 128 -8.34 -5.71 4.03
N LYS A 129 -9.53 -5.36 4.54
CA LYS A 129 -9.70 -4.32 5.55
C LYS A 129 -8.82 -4.57 6.78
N ASN A 130 -8.87 -5.77 7.34
CA ASN A 130 -8.04 -6.16 8.50
C ASN A 130 -6.55 -6.21 8.16
N TYR A 131 -6.18 -6.56 6.93
CA TYR A 131 -4.79 -6.49 6.47
C TYR A 131 -4.27 -5.04 6.50
N ILE A 132 -5.04 -4.08 5.98
CA ILE A 132 -4.66 -2.67 5.95
C ILE A 132 -4.58 -2.12 7.38
N LEU A 133 -5.57 -2.42 8.23
CA LEU A 133 -5.58 -1.97 9.64
C LEU A 133 -4.35 -2.45 10.42
N ARG A 134 -3.91 -3.70 10.21
CA ARG A 134 -2.67 -4.23 10.83
C ARG A 134 -1.39 -3.45 10.45
N GLN A 135 -1.41 -2.67 9.36
CA GLN A 135 -0.26 -1.82 9.00
C GLN A 135 -0.24 -0.51 9.78
N LEU A 136 -1.37 -0.12 10.39
CA LEU A 136 -1.52 1.10 11.18
C LEU A 136 -1.19 0.89 12.66
N ASP A 137 -1.29 -0.35 13.14
CA ASP A 137 -0.80 -0.79 14.44
C ASP A 137 0.74 -0.75 14.52
#